data_AF-A0A368PPS4-F1
#
_entry.id   AF-A0A368PPS4-F1
#
_cell.length_a   1.000
_cell.length_b   1.000
_cell.length_c   1.000
_cell.angle_alpha   90.00
_cell.angle_beta   90.00
_cell.angle_gamma   90.00
#
_symmetry.space_group_name_H-M   'P 1'
#
loop_
_entity.id
_entity.type
_entity.pdbx_description
1 polymer ?
#
loop_
_entity_poly.entity_id
_entity_poly.type
_entity_poly.pdbx_seq_one_letter_code
_entity_poly.pdbx_strand_id
1 'polypeptide(L)'
;MLGKVERVTDVAFILDDGTGKIDVNRWENESSDTKEMADVNDGNYVIVNGGLKGFQGKRHVVAYSVRRVTNFNDITHHFLHCIYVHLELTKSNSRLPSQINASTGIPGHANQVRLPNNQATTFSASGNTAGNDVSSLVMSVFHDPAIIDREDGITVAYIIDRLKLPEEVIKEVMQKHIDDGNIYNTIDDLHYRSAMNG
;
A
#
# COMPACT_ATOMS: atom_id res chain seq x y z
N MET A 1 48.78 0.46 4.95
CA MET A 1 48.37 -0.69 5.79
C MET A 1 47.02 -0.33 6.39
N LEU A 2 45.94 -1.04 6.07
CA LEU A 2 44.59 -0.68 6.52
C LEU A 2 44.30 -1.34 7.87
N GLY A 3 44.24 -0.56 8.94
CA GLY A 3 43.84 -1.01 10.28
C GLY A 3 42.33 -0.90 10.45
N LYS A 4 41.57 -1.78 9.78
CA LYS A 4 40.12 -1.81 9.93
C LYS A 4 39.75 -2.56 11.22
N VAL A 5 39.04 -1.89 12.13
CA VAL A 5 38.43 -2.52 13.30
C VAL A 5 36.93 -2.23 13.23
N GLU A 6 36.14 -3.25 12.92
CA GLU A 6 34.67 -3.24 13.01
C GLU A 6 34.26 -3.98 14.27
N ARG A 7 33.35 -3.38 15.05
CA ARG A 7 32.63 -4.05 16.12
C ARG A 7 31.18 -3.62 16.03
N VAL A 8 30.41 -4.38 15.25
CA VAL A 8 28.95 -4.31 15.29
C VAL A 8 28.51 -5.34 16.32
N THR A 9 27.86 -4.88 17.39
CA THR A 9 27.17 -5.75 18.35
C THR A 9 25.70 -5.84 17.97
N ASP A 10 25.08 -7.00 18.16
CA ASP A 10 23.65 -7.17 17.95
C ASP A 10 22.92 -7.42 19.27
N VAL A 11 21.73 -6.85 19.37
CA VAL A 11 20.78 -7.12 20.45
C VAL A 11 19.59 -7.82 19.84
N ALA A 12 19.29 -9.02 20.33
CA ALA A 12 18.16 -9.82 19.88
C ALA A 12 17.19 -10.04 21.04
N PHE A 13 15.89 -9.88 20.76
CA PHE A 13 14.83 -10.10 21.73
C PHE A 13 13.54 -10.56 21.04
N ILE A 14 12.62 -11.08 21.82
CA ILE A 14 11.29 -11.49 21.35
C ILE A 14 10.29 -10.40 21.74
N LEU A 15 9.56 -9.88 20.77
CA LEU A 15 8.47 -8.93 21.00
C LEU A 15 7.14 -9.69 21.06
N ASP A 16 6.33 -9.42 22.07
CA ASP A 16 4.98 -9.96 22.26
C ASP A 16 3.98 -8.81 22.40
N ASP A 17 2.99 -8.77 21.51
CA ASP A 17 1.92 -7.77 21.52
C ASP A 17 0.56 -8.34 21.97
N GLY A 18 0.52 -9.60 22.41
CA GLY A 18 -0.70 -10.33 22.77
C GLY A 18 -1.42 -10.99 21.59
N THR A 19 -1.05 -10.69 20.34
CA THR A 19 -1.54 -11.37 19.13
C THR A 19 -0.58 -12.43 18.63
N GLY A 20 0.70 -12.32 19.00
CA GLY A 20 1.73 -13.29 18.70
C GLY A 20 3.10 -12.83 19.20
N LYS A 21 4.12 -13.61 18.85
CA LYS A 21 5.52 -13.34 19.18
C LYS A 21 6.34 -13.25 17.91
N ILE A 22 7.29 -12.33 17.88
CA ILE A 22 8.23 -12.19 16.75
C ILE A 22 9.64 -11.92 17.23
N ASP A 23 10.61 -12.55 16.56
CA ASP A 23 12.03 -12.28 16.80
C ASP A 23 12.39 -10.89 16.24
N VAL A 24 13.12 -10.10 17.02
CA VAL A 24 13.61 -8.78 16.66
C VAL A 24 15.12 -8.76 16.82
N ASN A 25 15.83 -8.25 15.82
CA ASN A 25 17.27 -8.04 15.85
C ASN A 25 17.59 -6.56 15.62
N ARG A 26 18.40 -5.97 16.50
CA ARG A 26 18.88 -4.59 16.42
C ARG A 26 20.40 -4.58 16.38
N TRP A 27 20.96 -3.99 15.33
CA TRP A 27 22.41 -3.78 15.21
C TRP A 27 22.81 -2.49 15.92
N GLU A 28 23.84 -2.52 16.76
CA GLU A 28 24.43 -1.35 17.38
C GLU A 28 25.67 -0.94 16.58
N ASN A 29 25.52 0.10 15.76
CA ASN A 29 26.60 0.63 14.93
C ASN A 29 27.25 1.86 15.57
N GLU A 30 26.45 2.65 16.29
CA GLU A 30 26.87 3.92 16.89
C GLU A 30 26.52 3.99 18.38
N SER A 31 27.18 4.91 19.10
CA SER A 31 26.96 5.08 20.53
C SER A 31 25.52 5.46 20.92
N SER A 32 24.74 6.04 20.00
CA SER A 32 23.31 6.29 20.18
C SER A 32 22.51 5.01 20.25
N ASP A 33 22.85 4.01 19.44
CA ASP A 33 22.15 2.72 19.38
C ASP A 33 22.31 1.97 20.71
N THR A 34 23.53 1.95 21.24
CA THR A 34 23.82 1.32 22.54
C THR A 34 23.08 2.03 23.68
N LYS A 35 22.95 3.36 23.64
CA LYS A 35 22.18 4.11 24.66
C LYS A 35 20.70 3.84 24.57
N GLU A 36 20.17 3.75 23.35
CA GLU A 36 18.77 3.40 23.07
C GLU A 36 18.46 2.02 23.66
N MET A 37 19.27 1.02 23.35
CA MET A 37 19.08 -0.34 23.87
C MET A 37 19.34 -0.48 25.37
N ALA A 38 20.20 0.36 25.96
CA ALA A 38 20.42 0.36 27.41
C ALA A 38 19.19 0.84 28.22
N ASP A 39 18.28 1.63 27.63
CA ASP A 39 17.01 2.02 28.27
C ASP A 39 15.90 0.96 28.12
N VAL A 40 16.13 -0.06 27.28
CA VAL A 40 15.17 -1.13 27.01
C VAL A 40 15.47 -2.33 27.88
N ASN A 41 14.50 -2.73 28.71
CA ASN A 41 14.61 -3.87 29.61
C ASN A 41 13.43 -4.83 29.46
N ASP A 42 13.62 -6.08 29.87
CA ASP A 42 12.55 -7.08 29.90
C ASP A 42 11.31 -6.57 30.65
N GLY A 43 10.15 -6.82 30.07
CA GLY A 43 8.86 -6.37 30.58
C GLY A 43 8.50 -4.91 30.25
N ASN A 44 9.37 -4.16 29.57
CA ASN A 44 9.00 -2.86 29.03
C ASN A 44 8.09 -3.00 27.80
N TYR A 45 7.11 -2.12 27.70
CA TYR A 45 6.50 -1.82 26.41
C TYR A 45 7.48 -0.99 25.59
N VAL A 46 7.67 -1.39 24.34
CA VAL A 46 8.58 -0.73 23.41
C VAL A 46 7.88 -0.46 22.09
N ILE A 47 8.37 0.54 21.38
CA ILE A 47 8.01 0.82 19.99
C ILE A 47 9.22 0.45 19.15
N VAL A 48 9.02 -0.52 18.26
CA VAL A 48 10.03 -1.02 17.33
C VAL A 48 9.70 -0.50 15.94
N ASN A 49 10.64 0.21 15.32
CA ASN A 49 10.58 0.55 13.90
C ASN A 49 11.61 -0.30 13.17
N GLY A 50 11.18 -1.08 12.18
CA GLY A 50 12.05 -2.02 11.50
C GLY A 50 11.44 -2.61 10.24
N GLY A 51 12.28 -3.29 9.45
CA GLY A 51 11.86 -4.04 8.28
C GLY A 51 11.49 -5.48 8.66
N LEU A 52 10.31 -5.94 8.21
CA LEU A 52 9.95 -7.35 8.29
C LEU A 52 10.76 -8.15 7.26
N LYS A 53 11.50 -9.18 7.71
CA LYS A 53 12.29 -10.09 6.89
C LYS A 53 11.85 -11.52 7.10
N GLY A 54 12.13 -12.37 6.12
CA GLY A 54 11.80 -13.80 6.16
C GLY A 54 12.97 -14.66 5.68
N PHE A 55 13.32 -15.70 6.43
CA PHE A 55 14.30 -16.70 6.01
C PHE A 55 13.80 -18.10 6.37
N GLN A 56 13.79 -19.02 5.40
CA GLN A 56 13.30 -20.39 5.56
C GLN A 56 11.92 -20.48 6.26
N GLY A 57 10.99 -19.59 5.89
CA GLY A 57 9.64 -19.57 6.44
C GLY A 57 9.49 -18.93 7.81
N LYS A 58 10.58 -18.52 8.48
CA LYS A 58 10.54 -17.78 9.74
C LYS A 58 10.63 -16.27 9.48
N ARG A 59 9.69 -15.51 10.05
CA ARG A 59 9.66 -14.05 9.96
C ARG A 59 10.31 -13.44 11.20
N HIS A 60 11.09 -12.38 11.00
CA HIS A 60 11.71 -11.59 12.06
C HIS A 60 11.75 -10.12 11.65
N VAL A 61 11.93 -9.23 12.61
CA VAL A 61 12.10 -7.79 12.37
C VAL A 61 13.58 -7.44 12.50
N VAL A 62 14.11 -6.74 11.50
CA VAL A 62 15.40 -6.03 11.63
C VAL A 62 15.08 -4.60 12.03
N ALA A 63 15.33 -4.26 13.29
CA ALA A 63 14.98 -2.97 13.87
C ALA A 63 16.02 -1.90 13.48
N TYR A 64 15.51 -0.75 13.03
CA TYR A 64 16.28 0.47 12.84
C TYR A 64 16.26 1.33 14.11
N SER A 65 15.18 1.26 14.90
CA SER A 65 15.11 1.89 16.23
C SER A 65 14.15 1.14 17.16
N VAL A 66 14.45 1.18 18.45
CA VAL A 66 13.66 0.60 19.54
C VAL A 66 13.57 1.62 20.67
N ARG A 67 12.39 2.14 20.98
CA ARG A 67 12.23 3.09 22.09
C ARG A 67 11.30 2.56 23.16
N ARG A 68 11.62 2.82 24.44
CA ARG A 68 10.70 2.54 25.54
C ARG A 68 9.43 3.39 25.39
N VAL A 69 8.29 2.79 25.64
CA VAL A 69 7.01 3.50 25.72
C VAL A 69 6.96 4.26 27.04
N THR A 70 6.82 5.58 26.95
CA THR A 70 6.69 6.48 28.11
C THR A 70 5.25 6.96 28.30
N ASN A 71 4.46 7.02 27.22
CA ASN A 71 3.04 7.33 27.22
C ASN A 71 2.24 6.09 26.84
N PHE A 72 1.50 5.52 27.79
CA PHE A 72 0.73 4.29 27.55
C PHE A 72 -0.46 4.46 26.60
N ASN A 73 -0.91 5.70 26.34
CA ASN A 73 -1.90 5.95 25.30
C ASN A 73 -1.41 5.55 23.90
N ASP A 74 -0.08 5.53 23.69
CA ASP A 74 0.53 5.11 22.42
C ASP A 74 0.19 3.65 22.08
N ILE A 75 -0.02 2.79 23.08
CA ILE A 75 -0.35 1.37 22.89
C ILE A 75 -1.76 1.22 22.32
N THR A 76 -2.76 1.82 22.98
CA THR A 76 -4.15 1.80 22.51
C THR A 76 -4.27 2.46 21.14
N HIS A 77 -3.58 3.58 20.95
CA HIS A 77 -3.53 4.25 19.65
C HIS A 77 -2.94 3.34 18.57
N HIS A 78 -1.84 2.63 18.85
CA HIS A 78 -1.22 1.71 17.89
C HIS A 78 -2.20 0.62 17.43
N PHE A 79 -2.90 -0.04 18.36
CA PHE A 79 -3.90 -1.06 17.99
C PHE A 79 -5.03 -0.50 17.14
N LEU A 80 -5.59 0.66 17.51
CA LEU A 80 -6.63 1.33 16.72
C LEU A 80 -6.13 1.72 15.33
N HIS A 81 -4.90 2.22 15.25
CA HIS A 81 -4.27 2.61 13.99
C HIS A 81 -4.03 1.40 13.07
N CYS A 82 -3.55 0.28 13.61
CA CYS A 82 -3.38 -0.97 12.87
C CYS A 82 -4.71 -1.45 12.26
N ILE A 83 -5.80 -1.43 13.04
CA ILE A 83 -7.13 -1.79 12.55
C ILE A 83 -7.58 -0.83 11.45
N TYR A 84 -7.45 0.48 11.69
CA TYR A 84 -7.82 1.51 10.72
C TYR A 84 -7.07 1.34 9.39
N VAL A 85 -5.74 1.27 9.43
CA VAL A 85 -4.91 1.11 8.23
C VAL A 85 -5.21 -0.21 7.51
N HIS A 86 -5.39 -1.31 8.25
CA HIS A 86 -5.76 -2.59 7.65
C HIS A 86 -7.09 -2.50 6.90
N LEU A 87 -8.12 -1.86 7.48
CA LEU A 87 -9.41 -1.66 6.82
C LEU A 87 -9.27 -0.79 5.57
N GLU A 88 -8.52 0.30 5.63
CA GLU A 88 -8.29 1.15 4.45
C GLU A 88 -7.58 0.39 3.32
N LEU A 89 -6.55 -0.42 3.64
CA LEU A 89 -5.80 -1.19 2.64
C LEU A 89 -6.56 -2.42 2.09
N THR A 90 -7.52 -2.98 2.84
CA THR A 90 -8.29 -4.17 2.42
C THR A 90 -9.63 -3.83 1.77
N LYS A 91 -10.23 -2.68 2.07
CA LYS A 91 -11.45 -2.19 1.41
C LYS A 91 -11.28 -2.05 -0.11
N SER A 92 -10.11 -1.59 -0.57
CA SER A 92 -9.80 -1.44 -2.01
C SER A 92 -9.63 -2.79 -2.72
N ASN A 93 -9.14 -3.82 -2.01
CA ASN A 93 -8.87 -5.15 -2.54
C ASN A 93 -10.09 -6.10 -2.55
N SER A 94 -11.22 -5.69 -1.94
CA SER A 94 -12.43 -6.53 -1.87
C SER A 94 -13.30 -6.49 -3.13
N ARG A 95 -12.92 -5.70 -4.15
CA ARG A 95 -13.50 -5.80 -5.49
C ARG A 95 -12.81 -6.91 -6.27
N LEU A 96 -13.06 -8.15 -5.87
CA LEU A 96 -12.79 -9.30 -6.73
C LEU A 96 -13.46 -9.05 -8.09
N PRO A 97 -12.77 -9.25 -9.22
CA PRO A 97 -13.42 -9.19 -10.52
C PRO A 97 -14.46 -10.31 -10.54
N SER A 98 -15.74 -9.92 -10.65
CA SER A 98 -16.82 -10.81 -11.01
C SER A 98 -16.36 -11.64 -12.20
N GLN A 99 -16.23 -12.96 -12.01
CA GLN A 99 -15.89 -13.90 -13.06
C GLN A 99 -16.84 -13.66 -14.24
N ILE A 100 -16.28 -13.13 -15.32
CA ILE A 100 -16.96 -13.03 -16.60
C ILE A 100 -17.08 -14.45 -17.11
N ASN A 101 -18.30 -14.97 -17.15
CA ASN A 101 -18.66 -16.19 -17.85
C ASN A 101 -18.21 -16.06 -19.32
N ALA A 102 -17.12 -16.73 -19.69
CA ALA A 102 -16.74 -16.91 -21.08
C ALA A 102 -17.50 -18.12 -21.64
N SER A 103 -18.63 -17.84 -22.27
CA SER A 103 -19.37 -18.78 -23.12
C SER A 103 -18.74 -18.82 -24.52
N THR A 104 -18.28 -19.99 -24.97
CA THR A 104 -18.15 -20.31 -26.40
C THR A 104 -18.22 -21.83 -26.62
N GLY A 105 -19.34 -22.29 -27.21
CA GLY A 105 -19.42 -23.65 -27.77
C GLY A 105 -20.83 -24.16 -28.08
N ILE A 106 -21.18 -24.13 -29.38
CA ILE A 106 -22.18 -24.96 -30.11
C ILE A 106 -23.59 -24.36 -30.33
N PRO A 107 -24.08 -24.26 -31.60
CA PRO A 107 -25.43 -23.81 -31.94
C PRO A 107 -26.43 -24.97 -32.01
N GLY A 108 -27.63 -24.78 -31.45
CA GLY A 108 -28.72 -25.76 -31.58
C GLY A 108 -30.06 -25.29 -31.01
N HIS A 109 -30.99 -24.98 -31.92
CA HIS A 109 -32.45 -25.08 -31.80
C HIS A 109 -33.27 -24.15 -30.87
N ALA A 110 -33.97 -23.23 -31.54
CA ALA A 110 -35.42 -22.97 -31.54
C ALA A 110 -36.18 -22.52 -30.26
N ASN A 111 -36.89 -21.40 -30.48
CA ASN A 111 -38.15 -20.95 -29.87
C ASN A 111 -38.14 -20.46 -28.41
N GLN A 112 -38.18 -19.14 -28.22
CA GLN A 112 -39.43 -18.42 -27.89
C GLN A 112 -39.20 -16.91 -27.67
N VAL A 113 -40.24 -16.17 -28.06
CA VAL A 113 -40.44 -14.72 -27.99
C VAL A 113 -40.39 -14.18 -26.55
N ARG A 114 -39.71 -13.04 -26.34
CA ARG A 114 -40.12 -11.94 -25.42
C ARG A 114 -39.17 -10.72 -25.52
N LEU A 115 -39.67 -9.62 -26.09
CA LEU A 115 -39.41 -8.24 -25.62
C LEU A 115 -40.61 -7.83 -24.75
N PRO A 116 -40.59 -6.74 -23.94
CA PRO A 116 -39.59 -5.67 -23.82
C PRO A 116 -39.21 -5.34 -22.35
N ASN A 117 -38.17 -4.53 -22.11
CA ASN A 117 -38.31 -3.20 -21.49
C ASN A 117 -36.95 -2.66 -20.98
N ASN A 118 -36.67 -1.41 -21.37
CA ASN A 118 -35.65 -0.57 -20.79
C ASN A 118 -35.95 -0.31 -19.31
N GLN A 119 -35.02 -0.60 -18.43
CA GLN A 119 -34.88 0.13 -17.17
C GLN A 119 -33.43 0.54 -17.00
N ALA A 120 -33.20 1.82 -17.29
CA ALA A 120 -32.10 2.58 -16.73
C ALA A 120 -32.17 2.49 -15.20
N THR A 121 -31.16 1.88 -14.58
CA THR A 121 -30.91 2.08 -13.17
C THR A 121 -30.35 3.47 -12.98
N THR A 122 -31.24 4.37 -12.60
CA THR A 122 -30.99 5.70 -12.06
C THR A 122 -29.91 5.64 -10.98
N PHE A 123 -28.74 6.19 -11.26
CA PHE A 123 -27.79 6.58 -10.22
C PHE A 123 -28.32 7.86 -9.58
N SER A 124 -28.82 7.74 -8.35
CA SER A 124 -29.18 8.89 -7.52
C SER A 124 -27.91 9.66 -7.19
N ALA A 125 -27.88 10.91 -7.65
CA ALA A 125 -26.87 11.89 -7.31
C ALA A 125 -26.94 12.24 -5.81
N SER A 126 -25.82 12.07 -5.10
CA SER A 126 -25.51 12.88 -3.93
C SER A 126 -24.32 13.77 -4.32
N GLY A 127 -24.57 15.07 -4.36
CA GLY A 127 -23.63 16.08 -4.85
C GLY A 127 -22.31 16.12 -4.07
N ASN A 128 -21.25 16.49 -4.80
CA ASN A 128 -19.86 16.74 -4.37
C ASN A 128 -18.87 15.55 -4.31
N THR A 129 -19.21 14.37 -4.85
CA THR A 129 -18.31 13.19 -4.82
C THR A 129 -17.63 12.84 -6.15
N ALA A 130 -18.09 13.35 -7.29
CA ALA A 130 -17.60 12.91 -8.60
C ALA A 130 -16.10 13.20 -8.85
N GLY A 131 -15.60 14.36 -8.40
CA GLY A 131 -14.17 14.72 -8.56
C GLY A 131 -13.24 13.88 -7.67
N ASN A 132 -13.68 13.53 -6.47
CA ASN A 132 -12.93 12.65 -5.57
C ASN A 132 -12.95 11.20 -6.07
N ASP A 133 -14.05 10.77 -6.70
CA ASP A 133 -14.17 9.43 -7.28
C ASP A 133 -13.21 9.24 -8.46
N VAL A 134 -13.16 10.20 -9.40
CA VAL A 134 -12.22 10.13 -10.53
C VAL A 134 -10.76 10.27 -10.11
N SER A 135 -10.46 11.16 -9.15
CA SER A 135 -9.13 11.28 -8.55
C SER A 135 -8.67 9.97 -7.90
N SER A 136 -9.54 9.34 -7.10
CA SER A 136 -9.24 8.04 -6.50
C SER A 136 -9.02 6.95 -7.55
N LEU A 137 -9.78 6.99 -8.66
CA LEU A 137 -9.68 6.03 -9.73
C LEU A 137 -8.36 6.18 -10.52
N VAL A 138 -7.94 7.41 -10.83
CA VAL A 138 -6.63 7.67 -11.47
C VAL A 138 -5.50 7.19 -10.56
N MET A 139 -5.53 7.52 -9.28
CA MET A 139 -4.52 7.04 -8.33
C MET A 139 -4.53 5.53 -8.17
N SER A 140 -5.68 4.86 -8.29
CA SER A 140 -5.74 3.39 -8.21
C SER A 140 -4.92 2.69 -9.29
N VAL A 141 -4.77 3.30 -10.48
CA VAL A 141 -3.94 2.75 -11.58
C VAL A 141 -2.46 2.80 -11.22
N PHE A 142 -2.01 3.86 -10.53
CA PHE A 142 -0.62 4.00 -10.09
C PHE A 142 -0.25 3.10 -8.90
N HIS A 143 -1.23 2.58 -8.17
CA HIS A 143 -1.05 1.64 -7.06
C HIS A 143 -1.31 0.18 -7.46
N ASP A 144 -1.53 -0.11 -8.74
CA ASP A 144 -1.63 -1.48 -9.22
C ASP A 144 -0.25 -2.17 -9.08
N PRO A 145 -0.14 -3.33 -8.42
CA PRO A 145 1.13 -4.04 -8.25
C PRO A 145 1.89 -4.27 -9.55
N ALA A 146 1.20 -4.47 -10.68
CA ALA A 146 1.83 -4.64 -11.98
C ALA A 146 2.50 -3.36 -12.51
N ILE A 147 2.13 -2.20 -11.98
CA ILE A 147 2.62 -0.88 -12.35
C ILE A 147 3.66 -0.37 -11.35
N ILE A 148 3.53 -0.69 -10.06
CA ILE A 148 4.47 -0.26 -9.01
C ILE A 148 5.90 -0.71 -9.32
N ASP A 149 6.04 -1.94 -9.86
CA ASP A 149 7.32 -2.56 -10.19
C ASP A 149 7.90 -2.10 -11.55
N ARG A 150 7.16 -1.29 -12.34
CA ARG A 150 7.67 -0.70 -13.59
C ARG A 150 8.53 0.52 -13.29
N GLU A 151 9.82 0.44 -13.62
CA GLU A 151 10.77 1.55 -13.47
C GLU A 151 10.45 2.73 -14.40
N ASP A 152 9.87 2.45 -15.57
CA ASP A 152 9.54 3.41 -16.62
C ASP A 152 8.17 4.09 -16.42
N GLY A 153 7.39 3.72 -15.41
CA GLY A 153 6.09 4.33 -15.14
C GLY A 153 5.02 4.02 -16.20
N ILE A 154 3.98 4.86 -16.27
CA ILE A 154 2.85 4.70 -17.20
C ILE A 154 2.50 5.99 -17.93
N THR A 155 1.90 5.85 -19.10
CA THR A 155 1.47 6.98 -19.94
C THR A 155 0.00 7.32 -19.73
N VAL A 156 -0.40 8.54 -20.09
CA VAL A 156 -1.81 8.97 -20.07
C VAL A 156 -2.68 8.06 -20.94
N ALA A 157 -2.16 7.60 -22.09
CA ALA A 157 -2.86 6.68 -22.98
C ALA A 157 -3.20 5.34 -22.29
N TYR A 158 -2.30 4.82 -21.46
CA TYR A 158 -2.54 3.62 -20.66
C TYR A 158 -3.68 3.82 -19.65
N ILE A 159 -3.71 4.98 -18.98
CA ILE A 159 -4.76 5.32 -18.01
C ILE A 159 -6.12 5.45 -18.71
N ILE A 160 -6.18 6.09 -19.88
CA ILE A 160 -7.39 6.19 -20.69
C ILE A 160 -7.88 4.80 -21.10
N ASP A 161 -6.99 3.93 -21.57
CA ASP A 161 -7.36 2.58 -21.96
C ASP A 161 -7.89 1.76 -20.78
N ARG A 162 -7.30 1.94 -19.59
CA ARG A 162 -7.68 1.22 -18.38
C ARG A 162 -9.01 1.70 -17.79
N LEU A 163 -9.21 3.01 -17.71
CA LEU A 163 -10.37 3.62 -17.03
C LEU A 163 -11.55 3.92 -17.96
N LYS A 164 -11.32 3.97 -19.27
CA LYS A 164 -12.31 4.35 -20.29
C LYS A 164 -13.00 5.69 -19.99
N LEU A 165 -12.27 6.61 -19.36
CA LEU A 165 -12.72 7.96 -19.06
C LEU A 165 -12.23 8.97 -20.13
N PRO A 166 -12.89 10.14 -20.25
CA PRO A 166 -12.44 11.19 -21.15
C PRO A 166 -11.03 11.69 -20.81
N GLU A 167 -10.21 11.88 -21.85
CA GLU A 167 -8.82 12.33 -21.71
C GLU A 167 -8.69 13.66 -20.96
N GLU A 168 -9.59 14.62 -21.22
CA GLU A 168 -9.58 15.94 -20.58
C GLU A 168 -9.69 15.83 -19.05
N VAL A 169 -10.58 14.96 -18.57
CA VAL A 169 -10.81 14.74 -17.13
C VAL A 169 -9.59 14.07 -16.49
N ILE A 170 -8.99 13.09 -17.16
CA ILE A 170 -7.77 12.43 -16.67
C ILE A 170 -6.62 13.43 -16.57
N LYS A 171 -6.42 14.28 -17.59
CA LYS A 171 -5.34 15.28 -17.58
C LYS A 171 -5.51 16.31 -16.48
N GLU A 172 -6.73 16.80 -16.24
CA GLU A 172 -7.02 17.73 -15.15
C GLU A 172 -6.67 17.13 -13.77
N VAL A 173 -7.11 15.90 -13.54
CA VAL A 173 -6.82 15.17 -12.29
C VAL A 173 -5.33 14.86 -12.14
N MET A 174 -4.66 14.48 -13.23
CA MET A 174 -3.22 14.22 -13.21
C MET A 174 -2.44 15.49 -12.89
N GLN A 175 -2.80 16.63 -13.49
CA GLN A 175 -2.13 17.90 -13.21
C GLN A 175 -2.23 18.25 -11.72
N LYS A 176 -3.41 18.09 -11.13
CA LYS A 176 -3.59 18.31 -9.69
C LYS A 176 -2.68 17.41 -8.84
N HIS A 177 -2.57 16.13 -9.18
CA HIS A 177 -1.70 15.21 -8.44
C HIS A 177 -0.20 15.44 -8.67
N ILE A 178 0.17 16.03 -9.80
CA ILE A 178 1.54 16.51 -10.03
C ILE A 178 1.81 17.73 -9.14
N ASP A 179 0.88 18.70 -9.11
CA ASP A 179 1.00 19.91 -8.29
C ASP A 179 1.05 19.58 -6.79
N ASP A 180 0.26 18.58 -6.35
CA ASP A 180 0.24 18.06 -4.97
C ASP A 180 1.49 17.21 -4.64
N GLY A 181 2.32 16.85 -5.63
CA GLY A 181 3.52 16.03 -5.46
C GLY A 181 3.27 14.52 -5.30
N ASN A 182 2.06 14.04 -5.62
CA ASN A 182 1.70 12.62 -5.52
C ASN A 182 2.16 11.81 -6.74
N ILE A 183 2.32 12.46 -7.89
CA ILE A 183 2.76 11.87 -9.16
C ILE A 183 3.90 12.72 -9.73
N TYR A 184 4.90 12.08 -10.33
CA TYR A 184 6.02 12.74 -10.97
C TYR A 184 6.39 12.08 -12.30
N ASN A 185 7.02 12.85 -13.20
CA ASN A 185 7.58 12.35 -14.46
C ASN A 185 8.84 11.52 -14.22
N THR A 186 9.02 10.46 -15.01
CA THR A 186 10.13 9.51 -14.85
C THR A 186 11.18 9.68 -15.94
N ILE A 187 11.16 8.81 -16.96
CA ILE A 187 12.14 8.77 -18.04
C ILE A 187 11.96 9.90 -19.06
N ASP A 188 10.75 10.43 -19.18
CA ASP A 188 10.40 11.55 -20.06
C ASP A 188 9.14 12.29 -19.58
N ASP A 189 8.71 13.28 -20.36
CA ASP A 189 7.55 14.13 -20.07
C ASP A 189 6.19 13.41 -20.22
N LEU A 190 6.17 12.18 -20.73
CA LEU A 190 4.96 11.40 -21.02
C LEU A 190 4.78 10.20 -20.08
N HIS A 191 5.79 9.85 -19.29
CA HIS A 191 5.78 8.73 -18.37
C HIS A 191 5.73 9.18 -16.90
N TYR A 192 4.73 8.71 -16.18
CA TYR A 192 4.41 9.15 -14.82
C TYR A 192 4.48 8.00 -13.81
N ARG A 193 4.83 8.31 -12.56
CA ARG A 193 4.87 7.37 -11.43
C ARG A 193 4.39 8.04 -10.14
N SER A 194 3.85 7.25 -9.21
CA SER A 194 3.46 7.77 -7.89
C SER A 194 4.65 7.88 -6.94
N ALA A 195 4.69 8.99 -6.19
CA ALA A 195 5.68 9.26 -5.14
C ALA A 195 5.41 8.48 -3.83
N MET A 196 4.24 7.85 -3.69
CA MET A 196 3.82 7.19 -2.43
C MET A 196 4.21 5.70 -2.35
N ASN A 197 4.86 5.16 -3.38
CA ASN A 197 5.28 3.75 -3.45
C ASN A 197 6.78 3.55 -3.17
N GLY A 198 7.33 4.31 -2.21
CA GLY A 198 8.72 4.23 -1.75
C GLY A 198 8.87 3.43 -0.46
#